data_AF-A0A953UF55-F1
#
_entry.id   AF-A0A953UF55-F1
#
_cell.length_a   1.000
_cell.length_b   1.000
_cell.length_c   1.000
_cell.angle_alpha   90.00
_cell.angle_beta   90.00
_cell.angle_gamma   90.00
#
_symmetry.space_group_name_H-M   'P 1'
#
loop_
_entity.id
_entity.type
_entity.pdbx_description
1 polymer ?
#
loop_
_entity_poly.entity_id
_entity_poly.type
_entity_poly.pdbx_seq_one_letter_code
_entity_poly.pdbx_strand_id
1 'polypeptide(L)'
;MSKHESPLACDRLALSPEQRKRHFDELGPMLHSLTKSIRELPTGYEFQFPADSASFRLVAEWVDGERLCCPFFDIDLRFEREHGALWLRLTGREGVKEFIRADFAKWFQE
;
A
#
# COMPACT_ATOMS: atom_id res chain seq x y z
N MET A 1 19.69 -15.79 0.74
CA MET A 1 19.18 -14.41 0.66
C MET A 1 19.61 -13.86 -0.69
N SER A 2 18.66 -13.55 -1.57
CA SER A 2 18.97 -13.08 -2.93
C SER A 2 19.81 -11.81 -2.87
N LYS A 3 20.94 -11.77 -3.59
CA LYS A 3 21.83 -10.61 -3.70
C LYS A 3 21.29 -9.51 -4.64
N HIS A 4 20.04 -9.62 -5.07
CA HIS A 4 19.42 -8.72 -6.03
C HIS A 4 18.10 -8.18 -5.49
N GLU A 5 18.09 -6.89 -5.22
CA GLU A 5 16.89 -6.10 -4.95
C GLU A 5 16.11 -5.91 -6.25
N SER A 6 14.78 -5.93 -6.16
CA SER A 6 13.91 -5.62 -7.31
C SER A 6 14.02 -4.13 -7.68
N PRO A 7 13.87 -3.75 -8.96
CA PRO A 7 13.74 -2.35 -9.35
C PRO A 7 12.58 -1.66 -8.63
N LEU A 8 12.66 -0.33 -8.45
CA LEU A 8 11.55 0.49 -7.97
C LEU A 8 10.53 0.72 -9.09
N ALA A 9 9.82 -0.34 -9.46
CA ALA A 9 8.80 -0.34 -10.51
C ALA A 9 7.78 -1.46 -10.28
N CYS A 10 6.52 -1.19 -10.60
CA CYS A 10 5.44 -2.18 -10.55
C CYS A 10 5.68 -3.33 -11.54
N ASP A 11 5.89 -4.55 -11.03
CA ASP A 11 5.79 -5.78 -11.81
C ASP A 11 4.33 -6.21 -11.91
N ARG A 12 3.59 -5.54 -12.80
CA ARG A 12 2.18 -5.88 -13.05
C ARG A 12 2.03 -7.33 -13.51
N LEU A 13 3.06 -7.93 -14.10
CA LEU A 13 2.98 -9.29 -14.62
C LEU A 13 3.01 -10.35 -13.52
N ALA A 14 3.44 -10.01 -12.31
CA ALA A 14 3.40 -10.86 -11.12
C ALA A 14 1.96 -11.23 -10.68
N LEU A 15 0.96 -10.47 -11.13
CA LEU A 15 -0.46 -10.73 -10.88
C LEU A 15 -1.14 -11.36 -12.10
N SER A 16 -2.14 -12.23 -11.91
CA SER A 16 -3.02 -12.70 -12.98
C SER A 16 -3.84 -11.53 -13.58
N PRO A 17 -4.42 -11.67 -14.78
CA PRO A 17 -5.29 -10.64 -15.35
C PRO A 17 -6.45 -10.23 -14.41
N GLU A 18 -7.07 -11.19 -13.74
CA GLU A 18 -8.14 -10.97 -12.77
C GLU A 18 -7.61 -10.25 -11.52
N GLN A 19 -6.46 -10.67 -11.00
CA GLN A 19 -5.81 -10.03 -9.86
C GLN A 19 -5.39 -8.59 -10.18
N ARG A 20 -4.89 -8.31 -11.39
CA ARG A 20 -4.54 -6.95 -11.82
C ARG A 20 -5.77 -6.05 -11.82
N LYS A 21 -6.87 -6.51 -12.40
CA LYS A 21 -8.13 -5.75 -12.41
C LYS A 21 -8.59 -5.47 -10.98
N ARG A 22 -8.60 -6.50 -10.14
CA ARG A 22 -8.98 -6.37 -8.71
C ARG A 22 -8.08 -5.38 -7.98
N HIS A 23 -6.77 -5.45 -8.17
CA HIS A 23 -5.77 -4.62 -7.49
C HIS A 23 -5.82 -3.15 -7.92
N PHE A 24 -5.76 -2.90 -9.23
CA PHE A 24 -5.60 -1.54 -9.79
C PHE A 24 -6.92 -0.82 -10.04
N ASP A 25 -7.95 -1.54 -10.50
CA ASP A 25 -9.19 -0.91 -10.97
C ASP A 25 -10.27 -0.86 -9.88
N GLU A 26 -10.17 -1.74 -8.87
CA GLU A 26 -11.17 -1.87 -7.81
C GLU A 26 -10.61 -1.48 -6.43
N LEU A 27 -9.62 -2.23 -5.92
CA LEU A 27 -9.09 -2.03 -4.57
C LEU A 27 -8.36 -0.68 -4.44
N GLY A 28 -7.48 -0.31 -5.38
CA GLY A 28 -6.76 0.97 -5.34
C GLY A 28 -7.70 2.19 -5.20
N PRO A 29 -8.70 2.36 -6.08
CA PRO A 29 -9.69 3.44 -5.95
C PRO A 29 -10.54 3.38 -4.68
N MET A 30 -10.92 2.19 -4.22
CA MET A 30 -11.67 2.03 -2.96
C MET A 30 -10.83 2.43 -1.75
N LEU A 31 -9.57 2.04 -1.69
CA LEU A 31 -8.68 2.41 -0.58
C LEU A 31 -8.37 3.91 -0.60
N HIS A 32 -8.16 4.48 -1.78
CA HIS A 32 -8.05 5.93 -1.93
C HIS A 32 -9.26 6.65 -1.29
N SER A 33 -10.49 6.27 -1.62
CA SER A 33 -11.69 6.93 -1.08
C SER A 33 -11.92 6.67 0.42
N LEU A 34 -11.34 5.62 0.97
CA LEU A 34 -11.39 5.29 2.40
C LEU A 34 -10.25 5.92 3.21
N THR A 35 -9.25 6.51 2.56
CA THR A 35 -8.10 7.10 3.25
C THR A 35 -8.55 8.31 4.08
N LYS A 36 -8.34 8.25 5.39
CA LYS A 36 -8.73 9.30 6.35
C LYS A 36 -7.61 10.32 6.62
N SER A 37 -6.37 9.87 6.57
CA SER A 37 -5.21 10.68 6.90
C SER A 37 -3.96 10.02 6.32
N ILE A 38 -2.98 10.85 5.98
CA ILE A 38 -1.67 10.40 5.49
C ILE A 38 -0.59 11.02 6.37
N ARG A 39 0.34 10.20 6.84
CA ARG A 39 1.52 10.63 7.59
C ARG A 39 2.76 10.37 6.75
N GLU A 40 3.55 11.42 6.55
CA GLU A 40 4.86 11.28 5.92
C GLU A 40 5.88 10.74 6.93
N LEU A 41 6.66 9.75 6.50
CA LEU A 41 7.79 9.20 7.25
C LEU A 41 9.11 9.52 6.54
N PRO A 42 10.26 9.37 7.22
CA PRO A 42 11.56 9.52 6.56
C PRO A 42 11.76 8.55 5.38
N THR A 43 11.21 7.33 5.47
CA THR A 43 11.43 6.25 4.50
C THR A 43 10.16 5.81 3.75
N GLY A 44 9.08 6.59 3.82
CA GLY A 44 7.81 6.25 3.17
C GLY A 44 6.61 6.98 3.78
N TYR A 45 5.47 6.31 3.88
CA TYR A 45 4.20 6.90 4.32
C TYR A 45 3.35 5.93 5.16
N GLU A 46 2.49 6.47 6.02
CA GLU A 46 1.38 5.73 6.63
C GLU A 46 0.03 6.29 6.16
N PHE A 47 -0.90 5.40 5.88
CA PHE A 47 -2.27 5.70 5.46
C PHE A 47 -3.25 5.20 6.51
N GLN A 48 -4.12 6.09 6.98
CA GLN A 48 -5.14 5.77 7.95
C GLN A 48 -6.43 5.34 7.25
N PHE A 49 -7.04 4.27 7.74
CA PHE A 49 -8.34 3.78 7.28
C PHE A 49 -9.36 3.71 8.42
N PRO A 50 -10.65 3.57 8.13
CA PRO A 50 -11.61 3.13 9.13
C PRO A 50 -11.18 1.82 9.79
N ALA A 51 -11.27 1.74 11.12
CA ALA A 51 -10.84 0.58 11.90
C ALA A 51 -11.97 -0.46 12.04
N ASP A 52 -12.65 -0.77 10.94
CA ASP A 52 -13.71 -1.78 10.90
C ASP A 52 -13.28 -3.02 10.08
N SER A 53 -13.98 -4.14 10.30
CA SER A 53 -13.65 -5.42 9.67
C SER A 53 -13.80 -5.44 8.14
N ALA A 54 -14.56 -4.54 7.53
CA ALA A 54 -14.66 -4.45 6.08
C ALA A 54 -13.42 -3.73 5.52
N SER A 55 -13.05 -2.59 6.11
CA SER A 55 -11.86 -1.83 5.74
C SER A 55 -10.58 -2.65 5.93
N PHE A 56 -10.45 -3.40 7.04
CA PHE A 56 -9.33 -4.30 7.26
C PHE A 56 -9.18 -5.35 6.13
N ARG A 57 -10.29 -5.98 5.73
CA ARG A 57 -10.26 -7.00 4.67
C ARG A 57 -9.84 -6.42 3.33
N LEU A 58 -10.32 -5.22 2.99
CA LEU A 58 -9.94 -4.53 1.75
C LEU A 58 -8.45 -4.19 1.73
N VAL A 59 -7.93 -3.63 2.83
CA VAL A 59 -6.49 -3.30 2.93
C VAL A 59 -5.63 -4.56 2.88
N ALA A 60 -6.01 -5.61 3.61
CA ALA A 60 -5.28 -6.87 3.61
C ALA A 60 -5.25 -7.55 2.22
N GLU A 61 -6.37 -7.53 1.49
CA GLU A 61 -6.45 -8.06 0.12
C GLU A 61 -5.52 -7.27 -0.82
N TRP A 62 -5.54 -5.95 -0.73
CA TRP A 62 -4.65 -5.10 -1.53
C TRP A 62 -3.17 -5.34 -1.19
N VAL A 63 -2.82 -5.50 0.09
CA VAL A 63 -1.46 -5.82 0.53
C VAL A 63 -0.95 -7.14 -0.08
N ASP A 64 -1.82 -8.15 -0.23
CA ASP A 64 -1.43 -9.43 -0.84
C ASP A 64 -1.09 -9.28 -2.34
N GLY A 65 -1.78 -8.39 -3.05
CA GLY A 65 -1.41 -8.01 -4.41
C GLY A 65 -0.14 -7.16 -4.46
N GLU A 66 -0.04 -6.18 -3.57
CA GLU A 66 1.04 -5.19 -3.56
C GLU A 66 2.41 -5.85 -3.29
N ARG A 67 2.49 -6.81 -2.36
CA ARG A 67 3.76 -7.51 -2.09
C ARG A 67 4.28 -8.32 -3.28
N LEU A 68 3.41 -8.70 -4.21
CA LEU A 68 3.78 -9.40 -5.45
C LEU A 68 4.15 -8.40 -6.54
N CYS A 69 3.33 -7.35 -6.72
CA CYS A 69 3.53 -6.32 -7.72
C CYS A 69 4.76 -5.44 -7.43
N CYS A 70 4.96 -5.08 -6.16
CA CYS A 70 5.98 -4.15 -5.69
C CYS A 70 6.80 -4.80 -4.55
N PRO A 71 7.62 -5.83 -4.84
CA PRO A 71 8.30 -6.62 -3.81
C PRO A 71 9.43 -5.87 -3.08
N PHE A 72 9.65 -4.59 -3.40
CA PHE A 72 10.61 -3.72 -2.72
C PHE A 72 10.04 -3.00 -1.50
N PHE A 73 8.72 -3.08 -1.26
CA PHE A 73 8.10 -2.49 -0.09
C PHE A 73 8.29 -3.35 1.16
N ASP A 74 8.63 -2.68 2.27
CA ASP A 74 8.29 -3.11 3.61
C ASP A 74 6.85 -2.65 3.89
N ILE A 75 5.97 -3.61 4.17
CA ILE A 75 4.53 -3.37 4.36
C ILE A 75 4.13 -3.78 5.78
N ASP A 76 3.62 -2.82 6.57
CA ASP A 76 3.00 -3.11 7.86
C ASP A 76 1.50 -2.79 7.84
N LEU A 77 0.70 -3.68 8.42
CA LEU A 77 -0.70 -3.43 8.72
C LEU A 77 -0.90 -3.49 10.23
N ARG A 78 -1.32 -2.38 10.83
CA ARG A 78 -1.33 -2.22 12.29
C ARG A 78 -2.62 -1.58 12.77
N PHE A 79 -3.17 -2.11 13.86
CA PHE A 79 -4.15 -1.40 14.68
C PHE A 79 -3.46 -0.70 15.84
N GLU A 80 -3.88 0.53 16.13
CA GLU A 80 -3.52 1.16 17.40
C GLU A 80 -4.24 0.48 18.57
N ARG A 81 -3.63 0.56 19.76
CA ARG A 81 -4.15 -0.02 20.98
C ARG A 81 -5.54 0.52 21.30
N GLU A 82 -6.29 -0.22 22.11
CA GLU A 82 -7.59 0.23 22.64
C GLU A 82 -8.62 0.59 21.54
N HIS A 83 -8.74 -0.27 20.52
CA HIS A 83 -9.63 -0.05 19.37
C HIS A 83 -9.31 1.22 18.55
N GLY A 84 -8.04 1.59 18.50
CA GLY A 84 -7.57 2.75 17.75
C GLY A 84 -7.54 2.53 16.23
N ALA A 85 -6.86 3.44 15.53
CA ALA A 85 -6.88 3.49 14.08
C ALA A 85 -6.21 2.29 13.39
N LEU A 86 -6.72 1.96 12.19
CA LEU A 86 -6.08 1.04 11.25
C LEU A 86 -5.10 1.83 10.38
N TRP A 87 -3.84 1.41 10.40
CA TRP A 87 -2.75 2.01 9.63
C TRP A 87 -2.14 0.98 8.67
N LEU A 88 -2.00 1.39 7.42
CA LEU A 88 -1.10 0.77 6.45
C LEU A 88 0.18 1.60 6.39
N ARG A 89 1.33 0.99 6.61
CA ARG A 89 2.62 1.63 6.42
C ARG A 89 3.32 1.03 5.21
N LEU A 90 3.75 1.89 4.30
CA LEU A 90 4.58 1.52 3.15
C LEU A 90 5.93 2.23 3.28
N THR A 91 7.00 1.46 3.41
CA THR A 91 8.37 1.97 3.51
C THR A 91 9.34 1.10 2.70
N GLY A 92 10.60 1.49 2.64
CA GLY A 92 11.66 0.62 2.13
C GLY A 92 12.99 1.36 2.03
N ARG A 93 13.85 0.89 1.14
CA ARG A 93 15.18 1.48 0.87
C ARG A 93 15.09 2.85 0.19
N GLU A 94 16.24 3.47 -0.04
CA GLU A 94 16.36 4.75 -0.75
C GLU A 94 15.59 4.74 -2.08
N GLY A 95 14.84 5.82 -2.36
CA GLY A 95 14.00 5.98 -3.54
C GLY A 95 12.56 5.49 -3.37
N VAL A 96 12.26 4.65 -2.37
CA VAL A 96 10.91 4.11 -2.15
C VAL A 96 9.90 5.21 -1.80
N LYS A 97 10.31 6.20 -1.02
CA LYS A 97 9.44 7.32 -0.64
C LYS A 97 9.04 8.15 -1.86
N GLU A 98 9.99 8.47 -2.71
CA GLU A 98 9.80 9.19 -3.96
C GLU A 98 8.91 8.40 -4.92
N PHE A 99 9.13 7.09 -4.99
CA PHE A 99 8.27 6.17 -5.73
C PHE A 99 6.82 6.23 -5.24
N ILE A 100 6.58 6.11 -3.92
CA ILE A 100 5.21 6.19 -3.36
C ILE A 100 4.57 7.52 -3.74
N ARG A 101 5.28 8.63 -3.57
CA ARG A 101 4.75 9.96 -3.89
C ARG A 101 4.34 10.10 -5.36
N ALA A 102 5.09 9.49 -6.27
CA ALA A 102 4.80 9.52 -7.70
C ALA A 102 3.67 8.57 -8.09
N ASP A 103 3.74 7.30 -7.68
CA ASP A 103 2.82 6.24 -8.12
C ASP A 103 1.46 6.32 -7.40
N PHE A 104 1.46 6.75 -6.14
CA PHE A 104 0.26 6.95 -5.32
C PHE A 104 -0.21 8.41 -5.34
N ALA A 105 0.19 9.22 -6.33
CA ALA A 105 -0.13 10.65 -6.39
C ALA A 105 -1.61 10.97 -6.15
N LYS A 106 -2.53 10.12 -6.64
CA LYS A 106 -3.98 10.26 -6.43
C LYS A 106 -4.39 10.19 -4.95
N TRP A 107 -3.68 9.42 -4.14
CA TRP A 107 -3.97 9.27 -2.73
C TRP A 107 -3.62 10.53 -1.92
N PHE A 108 -2.73 11.37 -2.45
CA PHE A 108 -2.35 12.64 -1.82
C PHE A 108 -3.21 13.83 -2.28
N GLN A 109 -4.18 13.61 -3.19
CA GLN A 109 -5.06 14.66 -3.72
C GLN A 109 -6.38 14.64 -2.95
N GLU A 110 -6.80 15.83 -2.47
CA GLU A 110 -8.10 16.06 -1.83
C GLU A 110 -9.27 16.04 -2.83
#